data_AF-A0A832SVY2-F1
#
_entry.id   AF-A0A832SVY2-F1
#
_cell.length_a   1.000
_cell.length_b   1.000
_cell.length_c   1.000
_cell.angle_alpha   90.00
_cell.angle_beta   90.00
_cell.angle_gamma   90.00
#
_symmetry.space_group_name_H-M   'P 1'
#
loop_
_entity.id
_entity.type
_entity.pdbx_description
1 polymer ?
#
loop_
_entity_poly.entity_id
_entity_poly.type
_entity_poly.pdbx_seq_one_letter_code
_entity_poly.pdbx_strand_id
1 'polypeptide(L)'
;MRVIKEWNVKIKLVRTKRGAILHMIELKPGHFFLEQNPLKPSKYGEAYRKIKQNFPEFYFFWEIKDNKYTGKVFAGAFLEKEEIDEFLTLLAKTEDFKKLEHVLEEIEEIEEGEE
;
A
#
# COMPACT_ATOMS: atom_id res chain seq x y z
N MET A 1 -24.92 -10.84 -1.28
CA MET A 1 -23.44 -10.86 -1.13
C MET A 1 -23.04 -12.19 -0.48
N ARG A 2 -22.02 -12.90 -1.00
CA ARG A 2 -21.52 -14.17 -0.43
C ARG A 2 -20.05 -13.99 -0.05
N VAL A 3 -19.72 -14.19 1.22
CA VAL A 3 -18.32 -14.17 1.67
C VAL A 3 -17.62 -15.44 1.18
N ILE A 4 -16.63 -15.28 0.30
CA ILE A 4 -15.87 -16.39 -0.29
C ILE A 4 -14.70 -16.79 0.62
N LYS A 5 -14.16 -15.83 1.38
CA LYS A 5 -13.06 -16.04 2.32
C LYS A 5 -13.04 -14.91 3.34
N GLU A 6 -12.84 -15.29 4.60
CA GLU A 6 -12.70 -14.36 5.72
C GLU A 6 -11.26 -14.44 6.25
N TRP A 7 -10.65 -13.29 6.49
CA TRP A 7 -9.35 -13.20 7.15
C TRP A 7 -9.52 -12.47 8.48
N ASN A 8 -9.24 -13.15 9.58
CA ASN A 8 -9.10 -12.53 10.89
C ASN A 8 -7.66 -12.02 11.04
N VAL A 9 -7.44 -10.76 10.63
CA VAL A 9 -6.11 -10.17 10.56
C VAL A 9 -5.75 -9.54 11.90
N LYS A 10 -4.75 -10.09 12.61
CA LYS A 10 -4.23 -9.50 13.84
C LYS A 10 -3.07 -8.57 13.54
N ILE A 11 -3.26 -7.28 13.81
CA ILE A 11 -2.20 -6.27 13.73
C ILE A 11 -1.50 -6.21 15.10
N LYS A 12 -0.18 -6.26 15.10
CA LYS A 12 0.70 -6.15 16.27
C LYS A 12 1.57 -4.92 16.13
N LEU A 13 1.74 -4.17 17.21
CA LEU A 13 2.78 -3.15 17.28
C LEU A 13 4.07 -3.80 17.78
N VAL A 14 5.15 -3.73 16.99
CA VAL A 14 6.42 -4.39 17.28
C VAL A 14 7.55 -3.38 17.35
N ARG A 15 8.53 -3.65 18.22
CA ARG A 15 9.76 -2.87 18.31
C ARG A 15 10.91 -3.65 17.70
N THR A 16 11.54 -3.07 16.67
CA THR A 16 12.73 -3.65 16.05
C THR A 16 13.94 -3.55 16.97
N LYS A 17 15.00 -4.34 16.70
CA LYS A 17 16.27 -4.27 17.45
C LYS A 17 16.91 -2.87 17.46
N ARG A 18 16.65 -2.07 16.43
CA ARG A 18 17.13 -0.68 16.31
C ARG A 18 16.18 0.35 16.92
N GLY A 19 15.14 -0.10 17.62
CA GLY A 19 14.21 0.77 18.36
C GLY A 19 13.02 1.28 17.57
N ALA A 20 12.96 1.09 16.25
CA ALA A 20 11.82 1.51 15.45
C ALA A 20 10.55 0.74 15.84
N ILE A 21 9.44 1.46 16.00
CA ILE A 21 8.12 0.93 16.29
C ILE A 21 7.40 0.79 14.95
N LEU A 22 6.91 -0.40 14.64
CA LEU A 22 6.31 -0.76 13.35
C LEU A 22 5.07 -1.60 13.57
N HIS A 23 4.12 -1.52 12.65
CA HIS A 23 3.00 -2.45 12.62
C HIS A 23 3.40 -3.75 11.92
N MET A 24 2.90 -4.87 12.44
CA MET A 24 3.11 -6.20 11.88
C MET A 24 1.78 -6.92 11.78
N ILE A 25 1.44 -7.39 10.58
CA ILE A 25 0.27 -8.22 10.33
C ILE A 25 0.76 -9.67 10.25
N GLU A 26 0.43 -10.47 11.26
CA GLU A 26 0.81 -11.88 11.27
C GLU A 26 -0.25 -12.72 10.56
N LEU A 27 0.15 -13.46 9.53
CA LEU A 27 -0.72 -14.42 8.86
C LEU A 27 -0.61 -15.80 9.51
N LYS A 28 0.63 -16.22 9.78
CA LYS A 28 0.99 -17.47 10.48
C LYS A 28 2.44 -17.36 10.98
N PRO A 29 2.89 -18.25 11.88
CA PRO A 29 4.28 -18.23 12.36
C PRO A 29 5.27 -18.24 11.18
N GLY A 30 6.21 -17.29 11.17
CA GLY A 30 7.21 -17.14 10.12
C GLY A 30 6.72 -16.53 8.81
N HIS A 31 5.44 -16.15 8.69
CA HIS A 31 4.88 -15.48 7.52
C HIS A 31 4.00 -14.30 7.95
N PHE A 32 4.49 -13.10 7.72
CA PHE A 32 3.88 -11.86 8.17
C PHE A 32 4.17 -10.71 7.21
N PHE A 33 3.39 -9.66 7.32
CA PHE A 33 3.69 -8.38 6.71
C PHE A 33 4.26 -7.44 7.78
N LEU A 34 5.36 -6.76 7.48
CA LEU A 34 5.99 -5.80 8.37
C LEU A 34 6.01 -4.42 7.73
N GLU A 35 5.57 -3.42 8.48
CA GLU A 35 5.56 -2.04 8.03
C GLU A 35 6.97 -1.58 7.60
N GLN A 36 7.03 -0.83 6.51
CA GLN A 36 8.27 -0.20 6.10
C GLN A 36 8.75 0.76 7.18
N ASN A 37 10.03 0.66 7.54
CA ASN A 37 10.61 1.56 8.51
C ASN A 37 10.90 2.94 7.86
N PRO A 38 10.20 4.02 8.25
CA PRO A 38 10.44 5.36 7.69
C PRO A 38 11.79 5.95 8.14
N LEU A 39 12.37 5.43 9.23
CA LEU A 39 13.67 5.88 9.76
C LEU A 39 14.85 5.17 9.08
N LYS A 40 14.61 4.16 8.25
CA LYS A 40 15.67 3.44 7.54
C LYS A 40 16.23 4.33 6.41
N PRO A 41 17.54 4.65 6.38
CA PRO A 41 18.15 5.43 5.30
C PRO A 41 18.27 4.57 4.03
N SER A 42 17.18 4.46 3.30
CA SER A 42 17.06 3.69 2.05
C SER A 42 16.01 4.34 1.17
N LYS A 43 16.08 4.11 -0.15
CA LYS A 43 15.09 4.61 -1.13
C LYS A 43 13.65 4.44 -0.64
N TYR A 44 13.28 3.23 -0.18
CA TYR A 44 11.94 2.94 0.31
C TYR A 44 11.61 3.59 1.65
N GLY A 45 12.59 3.74 2.55
CA GLY A 45 12.37 4.42 3.83
C GLY A 45 12.18 5.92 3.68
N GLU A 46 12.94 6.56 2.80
CA GLU A 46 12.77 7.98 2.46
C GLU A 46 11.45 8.26 1.76
N ALA A 47 11.09 7.44 0.76
CA ALA A 47 9.81 7.53 0.08
C ALA A 47 8.65 7.36 1.07
N TYR A 48 8.69 6.32 1.90
CA TYR A 48 7.65 6.07 2.89
C TYR A 48 7.52 7.21 3.91
N ARG A 49 8.65 7.80 4.35
CA ARG A 49 8.62 8.96 5.23
C ARG A 49 7.90 10.15 4.60
N LYS A 50 8.16 10.45 3.33
CA LYS A 50 7.47 11.52 2.59
C LYS A 50 5.98 11.21 2.45
N ILE A 51 5.62 9.97 2.17
CA ILE A 51 4.22 9.55 2.08
C ILE A 51 3.52 9.79 3.43
N LYS A 52 4.10 9.33 4.56
CA LYS A 52 3.52 9.52 5.90
C LYS A 52 3.40 10.98 6.33
N GLN A 53 4.20 11.89 5.77
CA GLN A 53 4.08 13.33 6.03
C GLN A 53 2.85 13.95 5.36
N ASN A 54 2.45 13.45 4.19
CA ASN A 54 1.29 13.95 3.44
C ASN A 54 0.04 13.12 3.73
N PHE A 55 0.22 11.82 4.01
CA PHE A 55 -0.83 10.84 4.27
C PHE A 55 -0.46 9.99 5.49
N PRO A 56 -0.67 10.50 6.71
CA PRO A 56 -0.36 9.80 7.95
C PRO A 56 -1.06 8.46 8.07
N GLU A 57 -2.23 8.29 7.46
CA GLU A 57 -3.00 7.04 7.49
C GLU A 57 -2.58 6.02 6.44
N PHE A 58 -1.64 6.35 5.56
CA PHE A 58 -1.11 5.39 4.62
C PHE A 58 -0.17 4.41 5.33
N TYR A 59 -0.34 3.12 5.07
CA TYR A 59 0.51 2.06 5.57
C TYR A 59 1.02 1.22 4.42
N PHE A 60 2.29 0.87 4.51
CA PHE A 60 2.95 0.03 3.52
C PHE A 60 3.75 -1.04 4.24
N PHE A 61 3.50 -2.29 3.87
CA PHE A 61 4.06 -3.45 4.51
C PHE A 61 4.71 -4.37 3.50
N TRP A 62 5.86 -4.91 3.87
CA TRP A 62 6.55 -5.95 3.12
C TRP A 62 6.16 -7.33 3.62
N GLU A 63 5.84 -8.23 2.71
CA GLU A 63 5.68 -9.65 3.05
C GLU A 63 7.06 -10.26 3.34
N ILE A 64 7.15 -10.86 4.53
CA ILE A 64 8.29 -11.63 4.98
C ILE A 64 7.81 -13.05 5.23
N LYS A 65 8.46 -14.01 4.59
CA LYS A 65 8.20 -15.44 4.76
C LYS A 65 9.53 -16.15 4.98
N ASP A 66 9.59 -16.98 6.02
CA ASP A 66 10.79 -17.73 6.39
C ASP A 66 12.04 -16.82 6.54
N ASN A 67 11.85 -15.65 7.17
CA ASN A 67 12.84 -14.58 7.36
C ASN A 67 13.39 -13.94 6.07
N LYS A 68 12.72 -14.12 4.94
CA LYS A 68 13.10 -13.50 3.66
C LYS A 68 11.97 -12.62 3.13
N TYR A 69 12.34 -11.50 2.52
CA TYR A 69 11.40 -10.69 1.75
C TYR A 69 10.96 -11.47 0.52
N THR A 70 9.65 -11.58 0.30
CA THR A 70 9.11 -12.28 -0.87
C THR A 70 8.97 -11.36 -2.09
N GLY A 71 9.06 -10.04 -1.87
CA GLY A 71 8.80 -9.01 -2.88
C GLY A 71 7.32 -8.59 -2.94
N LYS A 72 6.40 -9.31 -2.28
CA LYS A 72 5.01 -8.88 -2.18
C LYS A 72 4.85 -7.75 -1.17
N VAL A 73 3.94 -6.85 -1.48
CA VAL A 73 3.62 -5.68 -0.68
C VAL A 73 2.13 -5.70 -0.38
N PHE A 74 1.78 -5.30 0.84
CA PHE A 74 0.45 -4.87 1.20
C PHE A 74 0.50 -3.38 1.51
N ALA A 75 -0.26 -2.58 0.77
CA ALA A 75 -0.37 -1.14 1.00
C ALA A 75 -1.85 -0.78 1.12
N GLY A 76 -2.17 0.14 2.03
CA GLY A 76 -3.52 0.61 2.25
C GLY A 76 -3.55 1.85 3.11
N ALA A 77 -4.64 2.60 3.04
CA ALA A 77 -4.88 3.74 3.91
C ALA A 77 -6.27 3.62 4.53
N PHE A 78 -6.42 4.09 5.76
CA PHE A 78 -7.73 4.36 6.33
C PHE A 78 -8.04 5.81 6.05
N LEU A 79 -9.06 6.07 5.24
CA LEU A 79 -9.44 7.42 4.84
C LEU A 79 -10.93 7.59 5.07
N GLU A 80 -11.32 8.76 5.59
CA GLU A 80 -12.69 9.23 5.51
C GLU A 80 -13.04 9.59 4.07
N LYS A 81 -14.34 9.66 3.77
CA LYS A 81 -14.82 9.86 2.40
C LYS A 81 -14.24 11.13 1.77
N GLU A 82 -14.16 12.20 2.54
CA GLU A 82 -13.64 13.50 2.08
C GLU A 82 -12.13 13.46 1.81
N GLU A 83 -11.38 12.62 2.53
CA GLU A 83 -9.93 12.44 2.34
C GLU A 83 -9.61 11.62 1.08
N ILE A 84 -10.53 10.74 0.66
CA ILE A 84 -10.42 10.02 -0.62
C ILE A 84 -10.46 11.01 -1.80
N ASP A 85 -11.37 11.98 -1.77
CA ASP A 85 -11.50 12.97 -2.85
C ASP A 85 -10.24 13.85 -2.97
N GLU A 86 -9.62 14.22 -1.83
CA GLU A 86 -8.35 14.96 -1.81
C GLU A 86 -7.19 14.10 -2.33
N PHE A 87 -7.12 12.83 -1.92
CA PHE A 87 -6.12 11.87 -2.41
C PHE A 87 -6.23 11.64 -3.92
N LEU A 88 -7.45 11.44 -4.44
CA LEU A 88 -7.71 11.28 -5.87
C LEU A 88 -7.35 12.55 -6.65
N THR A 89 -7.70 13.73 -6.12
CA THR A 89 -7.36 15.01 -6.74
C THR A 89 -5.84 15.23 -6.80
N LEU A 90 -5.11 14.82 -5.76
CA LEU A 90 -3.65 14.89 -5.73
C LEU A 90 -3.01 13.93 -6.73
N LEU A 91 -3.55 12.71 -6.88
CA LEU A 91 -3.10 11.77 -7.91
C LEU A 91 -3.40 12.30 -9.33
N ALA A 92 -4.62 12.76 -9.58
CA ALA A 92 -5.04 13.28 -10.89
C ALA A 92 -4.23 14.51 -11.37
N LYS A 93 -3.66 15.29 -10.45
CA LYS A 93 -2.81 16.45 -10.79
C LYS A 93 -1.37 16.09 -11.18
N THR A 94 -0.97 14.82 -11.07
CA THR A 94 0.35 14.38 -11.54
C THR A 94 0.31 13.96 -13.00
N GLU A 95 1.35 14.29 -13.79
CA GLU A 95 1.41 13.96 -15.23
C GLU A 95 1.27 12.46 -15.53
N ASP A 96 1.52 11.60 -14.54
CA ASP A 96 1.40 10.15 -14.67
C ASP A 96 -0.05 9.64 -14.61
N PHE A 97 -1.00 10.41 -14.03
CA PHE A 97 -2.41 10.00 -14.00
C PHE A 97 -3.11 10.24 -15.34
N LYS A 98 -2.69 11.27 -16.09
CA LYS A 98 -3.12 11.47 -17.48
C LYS A 98 -2.75 10.30 -18.39
N LYS A 99 -1.65 9.59 -18.10
CA LYS A 99 -1.27 8.38 -18.84
C LYS A 99 -2.18 7.19 -18.50
N LEU A 100 -2.74 7.13 -17.30
CA LEU A 100 -3.69 6.09 -16.90
C LEU A 100 -5.08 6.32 -17.51
N GLU A 101 -5.55 7.58 -17.59
CA GLU A 101 -6.73 7.92 -18.39
C GLU A 101 -6.55 7.51 -19.85
N HIS A 102 -5.40 7.84 -20.46
CA HIS A 102 -5.09 7.46 -21.84
C HIS A 102 -5.09 5.94 -22.07
N VAL A 103 -4.61 5.15 -21.09
CA VAL A 103 -4.61 3.67 -21.17
C VAL A 103 -6.02 3.11 -21.00
N LEU A 104 -6.88 3.72 -20.17
CA LEU A 104 -8.27 3.31 -20.02
C LEU A 104 -9.10 3.66 -21.27
N GLU A 105 -8.90 4.85 -21.85
CA GLU A 105 -9.50 5.26 -23.14
C GLU A 105 -9.07 4.32 -24.27
N GLU A 106 -7.79 3.95 -24.36
CA GLU A 106 -7.30 2.98 -25.36
C GLU A 106 -7.92 1.58 -25.19
N ILE A 107 -8.25 1.16 -23.96
CA ILE A 107 -8.90 -0.14 -23.71
C ILE A 107 -10.38 -0.10 -24.09
N GLU A 108 -11.09 1.00 -23.80
CA GLU A 108 -12.49 1.18 -24.20
C GLU A 108 -12.65 1.26 -25.73
N GLU A 109 -11.73 1.94 -26.45
CA GLU A 109 -11.74 1.98 -27.92
C GLU A 109 -11.49 0.59 -28.57
N ILE A 110 -10.73 -0.29 -27.91
CA ILE A 110 -10.51 -1.67 -28.39
C ILE A 110 -11.78 -2.51 -28.20
N GLU A 111 -12.52 -2.33 -27.09
CA GLU A 111 -13.77 -3.05 -26.86
C GLU A 111 -14.91 -2.59 -27.77
N GLU A 112 -14.96 -1.31 -28.16
CA GLU A 112 -15.95 -0.78 -29.12
C GLU A 112 -15.57 -1.05 -30.59
N GLY A 113 -14.33 -1.42 -30.88
CA GLY A 113 -13.81 -1.71 -32.22
C GLY A 113 -13.91 -3.18 -32.67
N GLU A 114 -14.40 -4.08 -31.81
CA GLU A 114 -14.62 -5.51 -32.11
C GLU A 114 -16.11 -5.89 -32.33
N GLU A 115 -16.96 -4.95 -32.78
CA GLU A 115 -18.30 -5.25 -33.35
C GLU A 115 -18.35 -5.25 -34.89
#